data_AF-A0A661MG55-F1
#
_entry.id   AF-A0A661MG55-F1
#
_cell.length_a   1.000
_cell.length_b   1.000
_cell.length_c   1.000
_cell.angle_alpha   90.00
_cell.angle_beta   90.00
_cell.angle_gamma   90.00
#
_symmetry.space_group_name_H-M   'P 1'
#
loop_
_entity.id
_entity.type
_entity.pdbx_description
1 polymer ?
#
loop_
_entity_poly.entity_id
_entity_poly.type
_entity_poly.pdbx_seq_one_letter_code
_entity_poly.pdbx_strand_id
1 'polypeptide(L)'
;MTRPHNPIPYVYLYRQGNFDAIPGSPWVYWITPGLRRVFEELPRLEEVAKPVVGLQTSDNFRFLRFWWEVGIDRIGFGCKSREEAASSEKKWFPHMKGGSFKRWWGNQEHVVNWWRDGKELRAFEPAVIRNPAFYFRRGVTWSHTTSKSLSVRYMPEGFTFNVEAPSCFLQSYLDLLGLLGVLNSGFADYALNLVNPTIHMTVGAASKAPVPQKSSNVLRELVEKAIELAKKDAEEDETTWDFVAPPDWPDGNDERGTMNDERGMRDDERGTMSDEGGRMKDENGRMGPEERAALLAEIERQIDEEVYRLYGISEEDHQAIEEELGMRNDEGGTRNDERGMMKAE
;
A
#
# COMPACT_ATOMS: atom_id res chain seq x y z
N MET A 1 33.24 49.08 -4.77
CA MET A 1 34.13 47.91 -4.63
C MET A 1 33.39 46.84 -3.84
N THR A 2 32.58 46.03 -4.51
CA THR A 2 31.85 44.91 -3.91
C THR A 2 32.74 43.67 -4.00
N ARG A 3 33.21 43.18 -2.85
CA ARG A 3 33.94 41.91 -2.76
C ARG A 3 33.03 40.77 -3.21
N PRO A 4 33.54 39.77 -3.95
CA PRO A 4 32.77 38.58 -4.30
C PRO A 4 32.42 37.84 -3.01
N HIS A 5 31.11 37.67 -2.77
CA HIS A 5 30.59 36.90 -1.65
C HIS A 5 30.89 35.43 -1.95
N ASN A 6 31.93 34.90 -1.31
CA ASN A 6 32.14 33.47 -1.25
C ASN A 6 31.00 32.92 -0.38
N PRO A 7 30.10 32.05 -0.88
CA PRO A 7 29.03 31.51 -0.05
C PRO A 7 29.64 30.74 1.11
N ILE A 8 29.29 31.13 2.33
CA ILE A 8 29.65 30.38 3.54
C ILE A 8 28.88 29.05 3.46
N PRO A 9 29.53 27.88 3.59
CA PRO A 9 28.92 26.57 3.32
C PRO A 9 27.72 26.19 4.21
N TYR A 10 27.38 27.02 5.19
CA TYR A 10 26.28 26.80 6.15
C TYR A 10 25.15 27.84 6.06
N VAL A 11 25.18 28.76 5.09
CA VAL A 11 24.15 29.78 4.93
C VAL A 11 23.32 29.51 3.67
N TYR A 12 22.07 29.10 3.87
CA TYR A 12 21.10 28.95 2.79
C TYR A 12 20.39 30.30 2.56
N LEU A 13 20.66 30.92 1.41
CA LEU A 13 19.94 32.13 0.99
C LEU A 13 18.70 31.71 0.19
N TYR A 14 17.52 32.07 0.69
CA TYR A 14 16.27 31.67 0.07
C TYR A 14 15.27 32.82 0.00
N ARG A 15 14.47 32.87 -1.07
CA ARG A 15 13.38 33.85 -1.19
C ARG A 15 12.17 33.33 -0.42
N GLN A 16 11.64 34.13 0.52
CA GLN A 16 10.52 33.71 1.38
C GLN A 16 9.29 33.23 0.60
N GLY A 17 8.92 33.90 -0.50
CA GLY A 17 7.78 33.49 -1.33
C GLY A 17 7.94 32.13 -2.01
N ASN A 18 9.14 31.55 -2.01
CA ASN A 18 9.36 30.20 -2.54
C ASN A 18 8.80 29.10 -1.60
N PHE A 19 8.55 29.41 -0.32
CA PHE A 19 7.93 28.44 0.59
C PHE A 19 6.45 28.21 0.27
N ASP A 20 5.79 29.18 -0.37
CA ASP A 20 4.37 29.10 -0.71
C ASP A 20 4.06 28.09 -1.84
N ALA A 21 5.09 27.59 -2.51
CA ALA A 21 4.96 26.56 -3.53
C ALA A 21 4.45 25.24 -2.98
N ILE A 22 4.87 24.85 -1.77
CA ILE A 22 4.39 23.60 -1.13
C ILE A 22 3.16 23.91 -0.27
N PRO A 23 2.04 23.18 -0.44
CA PRO A 23 0.83 23.41 0.35
C PRO A 23 1.05 23.34 1.87
N GLY A 24 0.82 24.48 2.55
CA GLY A 24 1.06 24.62 3.99
C GLY A 24 2.34 25.40 4.34
N SER A 25 3.08 25.85 3.33
CA SER A 25 4.32 26.63 3.43
C SER A 25 5.36 26.06 4.41
N PRO A 26 5.68 24.75 4.34
CA PRO A 26 6.74 24.15 5.16
C PRO A 26 8.11 24.77 4.83
N TRP A 27 8.99 24.81 5.82
CA TRP A 27 10.32 25.41 5.68
C TRP A 27 11.32 24.45 5.00
N VAL A 28 11.03 24.13 3.74
CA VAL A 28 11.83 23.23 2.88
C VAL A 28 12.82 24.02 2.02
N TYR A 29 13.99 24.34 2.58
CA TYR A 29 14.99 25.18 1.89
C TYR A 29 15.98 24.38 1.04
N TRP A 30 16.03 23.05 1.17
CA TRP A 30 16.97 22.18 0.46
C TRP A 30 16.45 21.68 -0.90
N ILE A 31 15.15 21.80 -1.17
CA ILE A 31 14.57 21.33 -2.43
C ILE A 31 15.03 22.18 -3.62
N THR A 32 15.20 21.52 -4.77
CA THR A 32 15.62 22.18 -6.01
C THR A 32 14.48 22.96 -6.66
N PRO A 33 14.78 23.93 -7.55
CA PRO A 33 13.77 24.61 -8.33
C PRO A 33 12.97 23.69 -9.27
N GLY A 34 13.51 22.51 -9.64
CA GLY A 34 12.80 21.49 -10.41
C GLY A 34 11.66 20.89 -9.59
N LEU A 35 11.99 20.34 -8.43
CA LEU A 35 11.01 19.78 -7.48
C LEU A 35 9.96 20.79 -7.04
N ARG A 36 10.34 22.06 -6.84
CA ARG A 36 9.37 23.12 -6.55
C ARG A 36 8.32 23.28 -7.64
N ARG A 37 8.76 23.32 -8.91
CA ARG A 37 7.85 23.48 -10.05
C ARG A 37 6.84 22.37 -10.15
N VAL A 38 7.18 21.15 -9.72
CA VAL A 38 6.23 20.03 -9.66
C VAL A 38 5.02 20.37 -8.78
N PHE A 39 5.20 21.03 -7.63
CA PHE A 39 4.08 21.45 -6.77
C PHE A 39 3.30 22.66 -7.31
N GLU A 40 3.94 23.51 -8.12
CA GLU A 40 3.33 24.71 -8.69
C GLU A 40 2.55 24.42 -9.98
N GLU A 41 3.04 23.52 -10.82
CA GLU A 41 2.55 23.28 -12.18
C GLU A 41 1.60 22.07 -12.27
N LEU A 42 1.76 21.06 -11.41
CA LEU A 42 0.91 19.86 -11.44
C LEU A 42 -0.35 20.02 -10.58
N PRO A 43 -1.46 19.40 -10.99
CA PRO A 43 -2.68 19.39 -10.18
C PRO A 43 -2.46 18.60 -8.89
N ARG A 44 -3.18 19.00 -7.85
CA ARG A 44 -3.22 18.28 -6.58
C ARG A 44 -4.10 17.04 -6.69
N LEU A 45 -3.89 16.07 -5.81
CA LEU A 45 -4.68 14.84 -5.77
C LEU A 45 -6.18 15.13 -5.69
N GLU A 46 -6.60 16.11 -4.88
CA GLU A 46 -8.02 16.50 -4.73
C GLU A 46 -8.69 17.02 -6.01
N GLU A 47 -7.91 17.46 -7.00
CA GLU A 47 -8.41 17.97 -8.27
C GLU A 47 -8.67 16.83 -9.29
N VAL A 48 -8.03 15.68 -9.10
CA VAL A 48 -8.08 14.53 -10.03
C VAL A 48 -8.83 13.33 -9.46
N ALA A 49 -8.85 13.22 -8.13
CA ALA A 49 -9.49 12.16 -7.39
C ALA A 49 -9.98 12.71 -6.04
N LYS A 50 -10.86 11.97 -5.37
CA LYS A 50 -11.49 12.41 -4.13
C LYS A 50 -11.08 11.53 -2.95
N PRO A 51 -10.07 11.95 -2.16
CA PRO A 51 -9.79 11.40 -0.85
C PRO A 51 -10.99 11.62 0.10
N VAL A 52 -11.43 10.57 0.77
CA VAL A 52 -12.55 10.59 1.71
C VAL A 52 -12.29 9.67 2.90
N VAL A 53 -12.84 10.04 4.06
CA VAL A 53 -12.88 9.19 5.25
C VAL A 53 -14.15 8.37 5.29
N GLY A 54 -14.05 7.16 5.85
CA GLY A 54 -15.15 6.20 5.90
C GLY A 54 -15.95 6.22 7.18
N LEU A 55 -16.58 5.08 7.44
CA LEU A 55 -17.39 4.79 8.62
C LEU A 55 -16.55 4.85 9.90
N GLN A 56 -17.08 5.55 10.90
CA GLN A 56 -16.66 5.41 12.29
C GLN A 56 -17.73 4.60 13.03
N THR A 57 -17.44 3.34 13.32
CA THR A 57 -18.37 2.42 14.00
C THR A 57 -18.59 2.80 15.47
N SER A 58 -17.58 3.39 16.12
CA SER A 58 -17.53 3.73 17.55
C SER A 58 -17.74 2.56 18.52
N ASP A 59 -18.02 1.36 18.02
CA ASP A 59 -18.04 0.09 18.73
C ASP A 59 -17.64 -1.04 17.76
N ASN A 60 -16.35 -1.36 17.70
CA ASN A 60 -15.83 -2.40 16.81
C ASN A 60 -16.35 -3.79 17.19
N PHE A 61 -16.49 -4.09 18.48
CA PHE A 61 -16.97 -5.40 18.95
C PHE A 61 -18.43 -5.66 18.59
N ARG A 62 -19.24 -4.62 18.40
CA ARG A 62 -20.63 -4.78 17.96
C ARG A 62 -20.76 -4.90 16.43
N PHE A 63 -20.02 -4.09 15.69
CA PHE A 63 -20.28 -3.89 14.25
C PHE A 63 -19.28 -4.53 13.31
N LEU A 64 -18.09 -4.91 13.78
CA LEU A 64 -17.05 -5.54 12.96
C LEU A 64 -16.81 -6.98 13.39
N ARG A 65 -16.59 -7.85 12.41
CA ARG A 65 -16.10 -9.21 12.62
C ARG A 65 -14.98 -9.49 11.64
N PHE A 66 -14.14 -10.46 11.94
CA PHE A 66 -13.36 -11.13 10.93
C PHE A 66 -14.26 -12.00 10.06
N TRP A 67 -13.88 -12.19 8.80
CA TRP A 67 -14.70 -12.96 7.85
C TRP A 67 -14.93 -14.41 8.33
N TRP A 68 -13.93 -15.03 8.96
CA TRP A 68 -14.02 -16.40 9.48
C TRP A 68 -14.93 -16.54 10.70
N GLU A 69 -15.17 -15.47 11.48
CA GLU A 69 -16.10 -15.50 12.62
C GLU A 69 -17.56 -15.63 12.18
N VAL A 70 -17.87 -15.18 10.95
CA VAL A 70 -19.23 -15.15 10.41
C VAL A 70 -19.46 -16.30 9.42
N GLY A 71 -18.42 -16.63 8.64
CA GLY A 71 -18.49 -17.58 7.52
C GLY A 71 -18.90 -16.91 6.20
N ILE A 72 -18.32 -17.41 5.11
CA ILE A 72 -18.42 -16.86 3.73
C ILE A 72 -19.89 -16.73 3.28
N ASP A 73 -20.73 -17.72 3.59
CA ASP A 73 -22.15 -17.76 3.18
C ASP A 73 -23.00 -16.60 3.68
N ARG A 74 -22.56 -15.93 4.75
CA ARG A 74 -23.31 -14.82 5.38
C ARG A 74 -22.82 -13.45 4.95
N ILE A 75 -21.79 -13.40 4.10
CA ILE A 75 -21.16 -12.18 3.61
C ILE A 75 -21.69 -11.87 2.19
N GLY A 76 -22.03 -10.61 1.95
CA GLY A 76 -22.38 -10.08 0.63
C GLY A 76 -21.15 -9.56 -0.09
N PHE A 77 -20.45 -10.43 -0.82
CA PHE A 77 -19.30 -10.04 -1.64
C PHE A 77 -19.74 -9.36 -2.95
N GLY A 78 -18.86 -8.52 -3.50
CA GLY A 78 -18.98 -8.00 -4.87
C GLY A 78 -20.15 -7.07 -5.17
N CYS A 79 -20.90 -6.63 -4.16
CA CYS A 79 -21.99 -5.67 -4.35
C CYS A 79 -21.44 -4.36 -4.92
N LYS A 80 -22.02 -3.83 -5.99
CA LYS A 80 -21.53 -2.63 -6.70
C LYS A 80 -22.16 -1.34 -6.18
N SER A 81 -23.20 -1.47 -5.36
CA SER A 81 -23.97 -0.35 -4.82
C SER A 81 -24.61 -0.71 -3.48
N ARG A 82 -25.07 0.31 -2.74
CA ARG A 82 -25.80 0.12 -1.49
C ARG A 82 -27.15 -0.55 -1.73
N GLU A 83 -27.76 -0.26 -2.88
CA GLU A 83 -29.04 -0.79 -3.31
C GLU A 83 -28.92 -2.31 -3.57
N GLU A 84 -27.85 -2.73 -4.27
CA GLU A 84 -27.53 -4.14 -4.45
C GLU A 84 -27.23 -4.83 -3.11
N ALA A 85 -26.42 -4.20 -2.25
CA ALA A 85 -26.15 -4.71 -0.91
C ALA A 85 -27.44 -4.90 -0.08
N ALA A 86 -28.36 -3.94 -0.11
CA ALA A 86 -29.65 -4.04 0.56
C ALA A 86 -30.53 -5.15 -0.03
N SER A 87 -30.51 -5.34 -1.34
CA SER A 87 -31.27 -6.40 -2.05
C SER A 87 -30.73 -7.81 -1.80
N SER A 88 -29.44 -7.95 -1.44
CA SER A 88 -28.81 -9.24 -1.16
C SER A 88 -29.33 -9.92 0.12
N GLU A 89 -30.02 -9.16 0.97
CA GLU A 89 -30.47 -9.55 2.32
C GLU A 89 -29.36 -10.04 3.27
N LYS A 90 -28.09 -9.95 2.85
CA LYS A 90 -26.93 -10.27 3.68
C LYS A 90 -26.77 -9.24 4.79
N LYS A 91 -26.17 -9.68 5.89
CA LYS A 91 -25.90 -8.82 7.06
C LYS A 91 -24.49 -8.24 7.02
N TRP A 92 -23.53 -9.01 6.56
CA TRP A 92 -22.11 -8.70 6.65
C TRP A 92 -21.55 -8.39 5.27
N PHE A 93 -20.71 -7.36 5.19
CA PHE A 93 -20.11 -6.92 3.93
C PHE A 93 -18.62 -6.59 4.14
N PRO A 94 -17.75 -6.80 3.15
CA PRO A 94 -16.35 -6.46 3.23
C PRO A 94 -16.10 -5.02 3.72
N HIS A 95 -15.12 -4.85 4.60
CA HIS A 95 -14.82 -3.58 5.26
C HIS A 95 -13.31 -3.32 5.37
N MET A 96 -12.82 -2.29 4.69
CA MET A 96 -11.43 -1.85 4.85
C MET A 96 -11.26 -1.14 6.20
N LYS A 97 -10.35 -1.61 7.07
CA LYS A 97 -10.12 -1.05 8.41
C LYS A 97 -8.70 -0.46 8.61
N GLY A 98 -7.90 -0.41 7.55
CA GLY A 98 -6.46 -0.13 7.65
C GLY A 98 -5.75 -1.43 7.99
N GLY A 99 -4.58 -1.35 8.62
CA GLY A 99 -3.84 -2.54 9.03
C GLY A 99 -2.34 -2.39 8.81
N SER A 100 -1.66 -3.53 8.76
CA SER A 100 -0.22 -3.63 8.53
C SER A 100 0.16 -3.03 7.17
N PHE A 101 1.46 -2.77 7.01
CA PHE A 101 2.00 -2.29 5.75
C PHE A 101 1.83 -3.38 4.68
N LYS A 102 0.92 -3.14 3.73
CA LYS A 102 0.76 -3.91 2.49
C LYS A 102 0.49 -2.93 1.35
N ARG A 103 1.25 -3.05 0.27
CA ARG A 103 1.01 -2.33 -1.00
C ARG A 103 0.21 -3.21 -1.95
N TRP A 104 -0.41 -2.57 -2.95
CA TRP A 104 -1.11 -3.20 -4.07
C TRP A 104 -2.41 -3.94 -3.72
N TRP A 105 -2.39 -4.87 -2.76
CA TRP A 105 -3.54 -5.68 -2.34
C TRP A 105 -3.44 -6.09 -0.86
N GLY A 106 -4.56 -6.45 -0.23
CA GLY A 106 -4.60 -7.01 1.13
C GLY A 106 -5.28 -6.14 2.20
N ASN A 107 -5.11 -6.55 3.46
CA ASN A 107 -5.82 -6.03 4.66
C ASN A 107 -7.35 -6.15 4.57
N GLN A 108 -7.81 -7.24 3.96
CA GLN A 108 -9.21 -7.53 3.69
C GLN A 108 -9.73 -8.60 4.66
N GLU A 109 -9.50 -8.42 5.96
CA GLU A 109 -9.87 -9.44 6.96
C GLU A 109 -11.25 -9.16 7.57
N HIS A 110 -11.68 -7.90 7.55
CA HIS A 110 -12.82 -7.42 8.31
C HIS A 110 -14.10 -7.33 7.46
N VAL A 111 -15.21 -7.63 8.10
CA VAL A 111 -16.57 -7.39 7.60
C VAL A 111 -17.35 -6.52 8.57
N VAL A 112 -18.24 -5.68 8.03
CA VAL A 112 -19.11 -4.80 8.81
C VAL A 112 -20.56 -5.22 8.70
N ASN A 113 -21.31 -5.07 9.78
CA ASN A 113 -22.76 -5.19 9.78
C ASN A 113 -23.39 -3.99 9.03
N TRP A 114 -23.65 -4.17 7.73
CA TRP A 114 -24.32 -3.19 6.87
C TRP A 114 -25.76 -3.59 6.51
N TRP A 115 -26.39 -4.44 7.34
CA TRP A 115 -27.73 -4.94 7.07
C TRP A 115 -28.76 -3.82 6.89
N ARG A 116 -29.57 -3.93 5.83
CA ARG A 116 -30.58 -2.93 5.44
C ARG A 116 -30.02 -1.51 5.42
N ASP A 117 -28.93 -1.34 4.67
CA ASP A 117 -28.19 -0.08 4.54
C ASP A 117 -27.71 0.48 5.89
N GLY A 118 -27.14 -0.40 6.72
CA GLY A 118 -26.59 -0.05 8.03
C GLY A 118 -27.65 0.41 9.03
N LYS A 119 -28.88 -0.14 8.98
CA LYS A 119 -30.01 0.28 9.85
C LYS A 119 -29.63 0.34 11.34
N GLU A 120 -28.87 -0.65 11.80
CA GLU A 120 -28.42 -0.71 13.20
C GLU A 120 -27.36 0.35 13.51
N LEU A 121 -26.39 0.57 12.62
CA LEU A 121 -25.38 1.63 12.72
C LEU A 121 -26.03 3.02 12.72
N ARG A 122 -27.03 3.25 11.87
CA ARG A 122 -27.78 4.52 11.81
C ARG A 122 -28.56 4.80 13.08
N ALA A 123 -29.02 3.76 13.78
CA ALA A 123 -29.73 3.87 15.04
C ALA A 123 -28.81 4.00 16.26
N PHE A 124 -27.50 3.77 16.07
CA PHE A 124 -26.49 3.88 17.13
C PHE A 124 -25.82 5.25 17.08
N GLU A 125 -26.30 6.17 17.93
CA GLU A 125 -25.90 7.58 17.93
C GLU A 125 -24.38 7.84 17.95
N PRO A 126 -23.54 7.05 18.66
CA PRO A 126 -22.10 7.23 18.61
C PRO A 126 -21.45 6.94 17.25
N ALA A 127 -22.09 6.14 16.38
CA ALA A 127 -21.54 5.83 15.06
C ALA A 127 -21.72 7.01 14.10
N VAL A 128 -20.68 7.27 13.31
CA VAL A 128 -20.69 8.33 12.29
C VAL A 128 -20.51 7.72 10.91
N ILE A 129 -21.59 7.66 10.14
CA ILE A 129 -21.57 7.19 8.75
C ILE A 129 -21.16 8.35 7.85
N ARG A 130 -19.89 8.37 7.42
CA ARG A 130 -19.37 9.37 6.49
C ARG A 130 -19.31 8.83 5.07
N ASN A 131 -19.57 9.71 4.11
CA ASN A 131 -19.40 9.44 2.68
C ASN A 131 -20.07 8.14 2.17
N PRO A 132 -21.31 7.79 2.58
CA PRO A 132 -21.93 6.53 2.18
C PRO A 132 -22.19 6.42 0.68
N ALA A 133 -22.18 7.54 -0.06
CA ALA A 133 -22.25 7.55 -1.52
C ALA A 133 -21.03 6.91 -2.21
N PHE A 134 -19.95 6.67 -1.45
CA PHE A 134 -18.73 6.02 -1.95
C PHE A 134 -18.64 4.54 -1.57
N TYR A 135 -19.55 4.04 -0.73
CA TYR A 135 -19.53 2.63 -0.34
C TYR A 135 -19.84 1.75 -1.54
N PHE A 136 -19.23 0.57 -1.57
CA PHE A 136 -19.35 -0.45 -2.63
C PHE A 136 -18.71 -0.09 -3.97
N ARG A 137 -18.14 1.10 -4.10
CA ARG A 137 -17.41 1.53 -5.30
C ARG A 137 -15.95 1.09 -5.24
N ARG A 138 -15.38 0.76 -6.41
CA ARG A 138 -13.93 0.60 -6.54
C ARG A 138 -13.18 1.91 -6.29
N GLY A 139 -11.99 1.80 -5.73
CA GLY A 139 -11.10 2.91 -5.41
C GLY A 139 -9.72 2.43 -5.01
N VAL A 140 -8.96 3.31 -4.37
CA VAL A 140 -7.73 2.96 -3.66
C VAL A 140 -7.87 3.31 -2.19
N THR A 141 -7.18 2.60 -1.31
CA THR A 141 -7.23 2.82 0.14
C THR A 141 -5.84 2.73 0.75
N TRP A 142 -5.60 3.43 1.84
CA TRP A 142 -4.35 3.35 2.61
C TRP A 142 -4.67 3.28 4.10
N SER A 143 -3.66 2.91 4.90
CA SER A 143 -3.79 2.94 6.36
C SER A 143 -3.61 4.38 6.86
N HIS A 144 -4.53 4.88 7.68
CA HIS A 144 -4.47 6.25 8.21
C HIS A 144 -3.19 6.50 9.03
N THR A 145 -2.73 5.49 9.76
CA THR A 145 -1.50 5.56 10.56
C THR A 145 -0.49 4.57 9.98
N THR A 146 0.68 5.07 9.57
CA THR A 146 1.79 4.26 9.08
C THR A 146 3.11 4.79 9.67
N SER A 147 3.94 3.89 10.22
CA SER A 147 5.27 4.21 10.71
C SER A 147 6.36 4.04 9.65
N LYS A 148 6.01 3.44 8.51
CA LYS A 148 6.87 3.27 7.33
C LYS A 148 6.46 4.32 6.29
N SER A 149 6.67 4.01 5.03
CA SER A 149 6.19 4.78 3.89
C SER A 149 4.68 4.65 3.70
N LEU A 150 4.14 5.49 2.81
CA LEU A 150 2.80 5.31 2.27
C LEU A 150 2.65 3.91 1.65
N SER A 151 1.55 3.24 2.01
CA SER A 151 1.14 1.98 1.39
C SER A 151 -0.30 2.05 0.94
N VAL A 152 -0.47 2.13 -0.38
CA VAL A 152 -1.77 2.20 -1.03
C VAL A 152 -2.12 0.85 -1.64
N ARG A 153 -3.38 0.45 -1.46
CA ARG A 153 -3.94 -0.81 -1.92
C ARG A 153 -5.10 -0.55 -2.85
N TYR A 154 -5.26 -1.42 -3.83
CA TYR A 154 -6.44 -1.47 -4.66
C TYR A 154 -7.64 -1.93 -3.83
N MET A 155 -8.76 -1.20 -3.91
CA MET A 155 -10.02 -1.55 -3.29
C MET A 155 -11.04 -1.87 -4.40
N PRO A 156 -11.45 -3.14 -4.57
CA PRO A 156 -12.46 -3.51 -5.55
C PRO A 156 -13.87 -3.03 -5.13
N GLU A 157 -14.85 -3.26 -5.99
CA GLU A 157 -16.27 -3.12 -5.65
C GLU A 157 -16.64 -4.10 -4.53
N GLY A 158 -17.70 -3.81 -3.76
CA GLY A 158 -18.14 -4.67 -2.64
C GLY A 158 -17.73 -4.19 -1.25
N PHE A 159 -16.91 -3.15 -1.15
CA PHE A 159 -16.33 -2.72 0.13
C PHE A 159 -16.97 -1.47 0.70
N THR A 160 -17.16 -1.49 2.02
CA THR A 160 -17.20 -0.28 2.84
C THR A 160 -15.80 -0.01 3.38
N PHE A 161 -15.56 1.18 3.95
CA PHE A 161 -14.24 1.55 4.48
C PHE A 161 -14.37 2.35 5.77
N ASN A 162 -13.34 2.26 6.63
CA ASN A 162 -13.28 2.87 7.95
C ASN A 162 -12.65 4.27 7.91
N VAL A 163 -12.70 5.00 9.03
CA VAL A 163 -11.87 6.20 9.24
C VAL A 163 -10.37 5.87 9.25
N GLU A 164 -9.98 4.70 9.79
CA GLU A 164 -8.59 4.21 9.77
C GLU A 164 -8.14 3.66 8.40
N ALA A 165 -9.07 3.59 7.44
CA ALA A 165 -8.83 3.20 6.05
C ALA A 165 -9.32 4.27 5.07
N PRO A 166 -8.75 5.50 5.09
CA PRO A 166 -9.15 6.51 4.12
C PRO A 166 -9.01 5.96 2.70
N SER A 167 -9.91 6.41 1.84
CA SER A 167 -10.03 5.90 0.48
C SER A 167 -10.10 7.04 -0.50
N CYS A 168 -9.58 6.83 -1.70
CA CYS A 168 -9.59 7.81 -2.77
C CYS A 168 -10.32 7.23 -3.99
N PHE A 169 -11.20 8.04 -4.56
CA PHE A 169 -12.05 7.67 -5.68
C PHE A 169 -11.78 8.59 -6.85
N LEU A 170 -11.43 8.00 -7.99
CA LEU A 170 -11.10 8.72 -9.21
C LEU A 170 -12.26 9.64 -9.68
N GLN A 171 -11.90 10.84 -10.16
CA GLN A 171 -12.85 11.82 -10.70
C GLN A 171 -12.53 12.31 -12.12
N SER A 172 -11.30 12.09 -12.60
CA SER A 172 -10.77 12.76 -13.79
C SER A 172 -10.04 11.81 -14.74
N TYR A 173 -9.11 12.36 -15.54
CA TYR A 173 -8.44 11.74 -16.70
C TYR A 173 -7.47 10.59 -16.40
N LEU A 174 -6.98 10.46 -15.17
CA LEU A 174 -6.20 9.28 -14.78
C LEU A 174 -7.09 8.06 -14.75
N ASP A 175 -6.52 6.87 -14.91
CA ASP A 175 -7.20 5.64 -14.54
C ASP A 175 -6.83 5.24 -13.10
N LEU A 176 -7.58 4.31 -12.53
CA LEU A 176 -7.42 3.92 -11.13
C LEU A 176 -6.08 3.24 -10.84
N LEU A 177 -5.51 2.55 -11.84
CA LEU A 177 -4.24 1.83 -11.72
C LEU A 177 -3.06 2.79 -11.85
N GLY A 178 -3.13 3.76 -12.77
CA GLY A 178 -2.17 4.86 -12.85
C GLY A 178 -2.12 5.65 -11.55
N LEU A 179 -3.27 5.96 -10.95
CA LEU A 179 -3.32 6.59 -9.63
C LEU A 179 -2.66 5.73 -8.54
N LEU A 180 -2.93 4.43 -8.53
CA LEU A 180 -2.33 3.50 -7.57
C LEU A 180 -0.80 3.44 -7.71
N GLY A 181 -0.29 3.36 -8.94
CA GLY A 181 1.14 3.37 -9.23
C GLY A 181 1.81 4.67 -8.79
N VAL A 182 1.22 5.82 -9.11
CA VAL A 182 1.71 7.12 -8.66
C VAL A 182 1.75 7.20 -7.14
N LEU A 183 0.69 6.81 -6.43
CA LEU A 183 0.66 6.94 -4.97
C LEU A 183 1.56 5.95 -4.22
N ASN A 184 1.99 4.86 -4.86
CA ASN A 184 2.95 3.92 -4.27
C ASN A 184 4.41 4.23 -4.67
N SER A 185 4.67 5.28 -5.46
CA SER A 185 6.02 5.60 -5.90
C SER A 185 6.87 6.26 -4.83
N GLY A 186 8.19 6.16 -4.97
CA GLY A 186 9.18 6.86 -4.16
C GLY A 186 8.94 8.38 -4.16
N PHE A 187 8.65 8.95 -5.33
CA PHE A 187 8.34 10.38 -5.43
C PHE A 187 7.08 10.78 -4.64
N ALA A 188 6.01 9.98 -4.66
CA ALA A 188 4.81 10.31 -3.90
C ALA A 188 5.05 10.25 -2.39
N ASP A 189 5.83 9.26 -1.92
CA ASP A 189 6.24 9.20 -0.51
C ASP A 189 7.05 10.46 -0.14
N TYR A 190 8.06 10.79 -0.94
CA TYR A 190 8.87 12.00 -0.79
C TYR A 190 8.02 13.27 -0.73
N ALA A 191 7.15 13.49 -1.73
CA ALA A 191 6.31 14.68 -1.82
C ALA A 191 5.36 14.80 -0.61
N LEU A 192 4.78 13.68 -0.14
CA LEU A 192 3.93 13.67 1.04
C LEU A 192 4.71 13.95 2.31
N ASN A 193 5.96 13.52 2.42
CA ASN A 193 6.82 13.81 3.56
C ASN A 193 7.17 15.30 3.65
N LEU A 194 7.35 15.97 2.50
CA LEU A 194 7.52 17.43 2.45
C LEU A 194 6.28 18.18 2.94
N VAL A 195 5.09 17.68 2.61
CA VAL A 195 3.80 18.30 2.98
C VAL A 195 3.39 17.99 4.42
N ASN A 196 3.61 16.75 4.87
CA ASN A 196 3.19 16.24 6.16
C ASN A 196 4.21 15.22 6.69
N PRO A 197 5.20 15.63 7.49
CA PRO A 197 6.25 14.75 8.01
C PRO A 197 5.79 13.85 9.17
N THR A 198 4.48 13.65 9.35
CA THR A 198 3.92 12.85 10.44
C THR A 198 3.51 11.45 9.99
N ILE A 199 3.36 10.53 10.95
CA ILE A 199 2.90 9.16 10.69
C ILE A 199 1.41 9.06 10.29
N HIS A 200 0.66 10.15 10.41
CA HIS A 200 -0.77 10.19 10.12
C HIS A 200 -1.01 10.65 8.69
N MET A 201 -1.30 9.70 7.80
CA MET A 201 -1.70 9.95 6.43
C MET A 201 -3.18 10.30 6.35
N THR A 202 -3.49 11.53 6.77
CA THR A 202 -4.87 12.07 6.70
C THR A 202 -5.30 12.31 5.25
N VAL A 203 -6.62 12.35 5.02
CA VAL A 203 -7.16 12.75 3.70
C VAL A 203 -6.68 14.14 3.28
N GLY A 204 -6.50 15.06 4.22
CA GLY A 204 -6.03 16.42 3.93
C GLY A 204 -4.56 16.49 3.54
N ALA A 205 -3.73 15.59 4.07
CA ALA A 205 -2.34 15.45 3.64
C ALA A 205 -2.26 14.83 2.24
N ALA A 206 -2.95 13.70 2.04
CA ALA A 206 -3.01 13.02 0.74
C ALA A 206 -3.52 13.95 -0.37
N SER A 207 -4.55 14.75 -0.08
CA SER A 207 -5.18 15.69 -1.03
C SER A 207 -4.21 16.69 -1.66
N LYS A 208 -3.10 17.00 -0.97
CA LYS A 208 -2.12 18.02 -1.38
C LYS A 208 -0.99 17.46 -2.25
N ALA A 209 -0.89 16.14 -2.40
CA ALA A 209 0.15 15.53 -3.22
C ALA A 209 0.01 15.98 -4.68
N PRO A 210 1.09 16.41 -5.35
CA PRO A 210 1.07 16.70 -6.77
C PRO A 210 0.90 15.40 -7.56
N VAL A 211 0.08 15.41 -8.61
CA VAL A 211 -0.22 14.22 -9.42
C VAL A 211 0.05 14.50 -10.90
N PRO A 212 0.64 13.57 -11.67
CA PRO A 212 0.92 13.80 -13.09
C PRO A 212 -0.37 14.03 -13.89
N GLN A 213 -0.26 14.85 -14.93
CA GLN A 213 -1.38 15.11 -15.84
C GLN A 213 -1.67 13.98 -16.83
N LYS A 214 -0.81 12.96 -16.90
CA LYS A 214 -0.94 11.85 -17.84
C LYS A 214 -0.69 10.53 -17.14
N SER A 215 -1.44 9.52 -17.56
CA SER A 215 -1.12 8.12 -17.29
C SER A 215 -0.31 7.56 -18.46
N SER A 216 0.33 6.42 -18.24
CA SER A 216 1.02 5.64 -19.26
C SER A 216 0.50 4.22 -19.26
N ASN A 217 0.39 3.60 -20.43
CA ASN A 217 0.02 2.18 -20.53
C ASN A 217 1.09 1.30 -19.89
N VAL A 218 2.38 1.69 -19.97
CA VAL A 218 3.48 0.97 -19.30
C VAL A 218 3.26 0.94 -17.80
N LEU A 219 2.95 2.11 -17.20
CA LEU A 219 2.64 2.20 -15.77
C LEU A 219 1.45 1.30 -15.40
N ARG A 220 0.38 1.31 -16.20
CA ARG A 220 -0.79 0.46 -15.97
C ARG A 220 -0.42 -1.02 -15.94
N GLU A 221 0.30 -1.50 -16.94
CA GLU A 221 0.70 -2.91 -17.06
C GLU A 221 1.61 -3.35 -15.90
N LEU A 222 2.51 -2.48 -15.44
CA LEU A 222 3.35 -2.75 -14.28
C LEU A 222 2.53 -2.85 -12.99
N VAL A 223 1.60 -1.92 -12.78
CA VAL A 223 0.71 -1.93 -11.61
C VAL A 223 -0.20 -3.15 -11.61
N GLU A 224 -0.71 -3.57 -12.76
CA GLU A 224 -1.50 -4.81 -12.88
C GLU A 224 -0.70 -6.03 -12.41
N LYS A 225 0.55 -6.19 -12.89
CA LYS A 225 1.44 -7.26 -12.45
C LYS A 225 1.73 -7.20 -10.94
N ALA A 226 1.94 -6.01 -10.39
CA ALA A 226 2.17 -5.83 -8.95
C ALA A 226 0.95 -6.27 -8.12
N ILE A 227 -0.27 -5.92 -8.56
CA ILE A 227 -1.51 -6.38 -7.93
C ILE A 227 -1.65 -7.91 -8.04
N GLU A 228 -1.36 -8.50 -9.20
CA GLU A 228 -1.43 -9.95 -9.39
C GLU A 228 -0.47 -10.71 -8.48
N LEU A 229 0.76 -10.23 -8.31
CA LEU A 229 1.71 -10.81 -7.37
C LEU A 229 1.22 -10.70 -5.92
N ALA A 230 0.75 -9.52 -5.51
CA ALA A 230 0.22 -9.31 -4.17
C ALA A 230 -1.05 -10.13 -3.88
N LYS A 231 -1.83 -10.46 -4.91
CA LYS A 231 -2.98 -11.37 -4.79
C LYS A 231 -2.53 -12.82 -4.61
N LYS A 232 -1.50 -13.28 -5.32
CA LYS A 232 -0.94 -14.62 -5.10
C LYS A 232 -0.44 -14.80 -3.68
N ASP A 233 0.16 -13.76 -3.09
CA ASP A 233 0.54 -13.80 -1.68
C ASP A 233 -0.68 -13.89 -0.74
N ALA A 234 -1.81 -13.28 -1.11
CA ALA A 234 -3.05 -13.44 -0.36
C ALA A 234 -3.63 -14.86 -0.47
N GLU A 235 -3.52 -15.50 -1.64
CA GLU A 235 -3.93 -16.91 -1.85
C GLU A 235 -3.14 -17.90 -0.97
N GLU A 236 -1.99 -17.49 -0.43
CA GLU A 236 -1.16 -18.28 0.49
C GLU A 236 -1.29 -17.87 1.96
N ASP A 237 -2.08 -16.84 2.27
CA ASP A 237 -2.31 -16.30 3.61
C ASP A 237 -3.68 -16.72 4.15
N GLU A 238 -3.68 -17.61 5.14
CA GLU A 238 -4.90 -18.19 5.77
C GLU A 238 -5.83 -17.15 6.39
N THR A 239 -5.34 -15.93 6.64
CA THR A 239 -6.15 -14.83 7.18
C THR A 239 -6.97 -14.14 6.10
N THR A 240 -6.78 -14.46 4.83
CA THR A 240 -7.59 -13.91 3.73
C THR A 240 -8.65 -14.91 3.29
N TRP A 241 -9.79 -14.41 2.81
CA TRP A 241 -10.79 -15.27 2.18
C TRP A 241 -10.39 -15.71 0.76
N ASP A 242 -9.27 -15.21 0.23
CA ASP A 242 -8.68 -15.63 -1.04
C ASP A 242 -7.79 -16.87 -0.86
N PHE A 243 -7.57 -17.32 0.39
CA PHE A 243 -6.70 -18.45 0.72
C PHE A 243 -7.07 -19.73 -0.04
N VAL A 244 -6.07 -20.32 -0.70
CA VAL A 244 -6.16 -21.57 -1.46
C VAL A 244 -5.36 -22.67 -0.77
N ALA A 245 -4.08 -22.41 -0.48
CA ALA A 245 -3.16 -23.36 0.14
C ALA A 245 -1.94 -22.59 0.68
N PRO A 246 -1.27 -23.08 1.74
CA PRO A 246 0.00 -22.48 2.19
C PRO A 246 1.10 -22.62 1.11
N PRO A 247 2.18 -21.84 1.20
CA PRO A 247 3.33 -22.01 0.31
C PRO A 247 3.89 -23.44 0.43
N ASP A 248 4.50 -23.92 -0.65
CA ASP A 248 5.19 -25.21 -0.64
C ASP A 248 6.26 -25.20 0.47
N TRP A 249 6.38 -26.35 1.16
CA TRP A 249 7.34 -26.56 2.23
C TRP A 249 8.37 -27.58 1.74
N PRO A 250 9.47 -27.15 1.09
CA PRO A 250 10.43 -28.05 0.45
C PRO A 250 11.19 -28.93 1.46
N ASP A 251 11.54 -28.38 2.61
CA ASP A 251 12.26 -29.07 3.69
C ASP A 251 11.31 -29.72 4.71
N GLY A 252 10.14 -30.14 4.24
CA GLY A 252 9.07 -30.67 5.09
C GLY A 252 9.50 -32.01 5.62
N ASN A 253 9.17 -32.32 6.87
CA ASN A 253 9.41 -33.66 7.40
C ASN A 253 8.56 -34.62 6.55
N ASP A 254 9.18 -35.27 5.56
CA ASP A 254 8.51 -36.21 4.68
C ASP A 254 8.33 -37.53 5.46
N GLU A 255 7.46 -37.49 6.47
CA GLU A 255 7.07 -38.67 7.25
C GLU A 255 6.28 -39.68 6.39
N ARG A 256 6.10 -39.40 5.09
CA ARG A 256 5.60 -40.34 4.10
C ARG A 256 6.68 -41.28 3.54
N GLY A 257 7.91 -41.24 4.04
CA GLY A 257 9.02 -42.10 3.61
C GLY A 257 9.39 -43.29 4.52
N THR A 258 8.85 -43.45 5.73
CA THR A 258 9.32 -44.48 6.69
C THR A 258 8.33 -45.61 7.00
N MET A 259 7.43 -45.92 6.07
CA MET A 259 6.73 -47.22 6.07
C MET A 259 6.66 -47.79 4.65
N ASN A 260 7.80 -48.27 4.14
CA ASN A 260 7.94 -49.43 3.26
C ASN A 260 9.32 -49.41 2.59
N ASP A 261 10.36 -49.99 3.23
CA ASP A 261 11.29 -50.89 2.53
C ASP A 261 12.27 -51.56 3.51
N GLU A 262 11.78 -52.57 4.23
CA GLU A 262 12.68 -53.65 4.69
C GLU A 262 12.88 -54.62 3.52
N ARG A 263 13.72 -54.25 2.54
CA ARG A 263 14.33 -55.18 1.59
C ARG A 263 15.39 -54.50 0.72
N GLY A 264 16.67 -54.75 1.00
CA GLY A 264 17.72 -54.57 0.00
C GLY A 264 19.05 -54.06 0.51
N MET A 265 19.90 -55.00 0.93
CA MET A 265 21.33 -54.86 1.14
C MET A 265 22.12 -54.12 0.03
N ARG A 266 23.15 -53.38 0.50
CA ARG A 266 24.58 -53.33 0.05
C ARG A 266 25.11 -52.20 -0.85
N ASP A 267 26.20 -51.65 -0.29
CA ASP A 267 27.51 -51.27 -0.87
C ASP A 267 27.70 -49.96 -1.67
N ASP A 268 28.60 -49.16 -1.08
CA ASP A 268 29.76 -48.45 -1.65
C ASP A 268 29.70 -47.01 -2.23
N GLU A 269 30.64 -46.24 -1.67
CA GLU A 269 31.53 -45.20 -2.23
C GLU A 269 31.01 -43.83 -2.75
N ARG A 270 31.54 -42.79 -2.07
CA ARG A 270 32.16 -41.55 -2.57
C ARG A 270 31.54 -40.82 -3.77
N GLY A 271 31.10 -39.58 -3.52
CA GLY A 271 30.97 -38.56 -4.55
C GLY A 271 30.73 -37.17 -3.97
N THR A 272 31.80 -36.41 -3.73
CA THR A 272 31.75 -34.94 -3.72
C THR A 272 31.40 -34.46 -5.11
N MET A 273 30.30 -33.72 -5.29
CA MET A 273 30.11 -32.81 -6.42
C MET A 273 29.33 -31.57 -6.00
N SER A 274 29.99 -30.44 -6.20
CA SER A 274 29.45 -29.11 -6.42
C SER A 274 28.43 -29.12 -7.58
N ASP A 275 27.36 -28.31 -7.46
CA ASP A 275 26.72 -27.62 -8.60
C ASP A 275 25.78 -26.55 -8.00
N GLU A 276 26.11 -25.27 -8.15
CA GLU A 276 25.69 -24.42 -9.28
C GLU A 276 24.18 -24.15 -9.32
N GLY A 277 23.80 -23.01 -8.75
CA GLY A 277 22.84 -22.05 -9.31
C GLY A 277 21.64 -22.57 -10.11
N GLY A 278 20.86 -23.49 -9.56
CA GLY A 278 19.55 -23.86 -10.09
C GLY A 278 18.44 -23.13 -9.35
N ARG A 279 17.75 -22.18 -10.02
CA ARG A 279 16.42 -21.71 -9.61
C ARG A 279 15.51 -22.92 -9.48
N MET A 280 15.27 -23.39 -8.27
CA MET A 280 14.25 -24.41 -8.00
C MET A 280 12.89 -23.74 -8.10
N LYS A 281 12.28 -23.84 -9.29
CA LYS A 281 10.82 -23.78 -9.37
C LYS A 281 10.30 -24.97 -8.58
N ASP A 282 9.24 -24.79 -7.81
CA ASP A 282 8.61 -25.93 -7.15
C ASP A 282 8.16 -26.97 -8.17
N GLU A 283 7.90 -28.18 -7.69
CA GLU A 283 7.55 -29.36 -8.47
C GLU A 283 6.27 -29.17 -9.33
N ASN A 284 5.52 -28.10 -9.06
CA ASN A 284 4.29 -27.70 -9.75
C ASN A 284 4.46 -26.47 -10.67
N GLY A 285 5.66 -25.91 -10.79
CA GLY A 285 5.95 -24.72 -11.59
C GLY A 285 5.35 -23.42 -11.05
N ARG A 286 4.93 -23.39 -9.78
CA ARG A 286 4.59 -22.14 -9.09
C ARG A 286 5.88 -21.43 -8.67
N MET A 287 5.74 -20.13 -8.41
CA MET A 287 6.84 -19.24 -8.06
C MET A 287 6.83 -19.09 -6.54
N GLY A 288 7.92 -19.43 -5.87
CA GLY A 288 8.01 -19.35 -4.41
C GLY A 288 7.88 -17.92 -3.87
N PRO A 289 7.56 -17.73 -2.56
CA PRO A 289 7.36 -16.41 -1.97
C PRO A 289 8.54 -15.45 -2.15
N GLU A 290 9.78 -15.94 -1.99
CA GLU A 290 10.99 -15.13 -2.16
C GLU A 290 11.18 -14.68 -3.62
N GLU A 291 10.92 -15.55 -4.59
CA GLU A 291 11.02 -15.21 -6.01
C GLU A 291 9.94 -14.19 -6.40
N ARG A 292 8.72 -14.32 -5.88
CA ARG A 292 7.65 -13.33 -6.07
C ARG A 292 8.00 -11.99 -5.44
N ALA A 293 8.57 -11.97 -4.24
CA ALA A 293 9.01 -10.75 -3.58
C ALA A 293 10.12 -10.04 -4.37
N ALA A 294 11.10 -10.78 -4.89
CA ALA A 294 12.16 -10.23 -5.73
C ALA A 294 11.61 -9.67 -7.05
N LEU A 295 10.66 -10.38 -7.69
CA LEU A 295 10.01 -9.90 -8.91
C LEU A 295 9.16 -8.66 -8.65
N LEU A 296 8.44 -8.62 -7.52
CA LEU A 296 7.67 -7.45 -7.12
C LEU A 296 8.57 -6.24 -6.92
N ALA A 297 9.71 -6.39 -6.24
CA ALA A 297 10.66 -5.30 -6.04
C ALA A 297 11.20 -4.73 -7.36
N GLU A 298 11.48 -5.58 -8.35
CA GLU A 298 11.89 -5.12 -9.69
C GLU A 298 10.75 -4.39 -10.43
N ILE A 299 9.51 -4.85 -10.28
CA ILE A 299 8.35 -4.15 -10.84
C ILE A 299 8.14 -2.79 -10.15
N GLU A 300 8.27 -2.71 -8.83
CA GLU A 300 8.17 -1.46 -8.08
C GLU A 300 9.24 -0.45 -8.56
N ARG A 301 10.47 -0.92 -8.79
CA ARG A 301 11.56 -0.09 -9.37
C ARG A 301 11.20 0.45 -10.75
N GLN A 302 10.62 -0.37 -11.63
CA GLN A 302 10.16 0.07 -12.95
C GLN A 302 8.96 1.04 -12.88
N ILE A 303 8.08 0.86 -11.90
CA ILE A 303 6.99 1.81 -11.62
C ILE A 303 7.59 3.16 -11.22
N ASP A 304 8.57 3.17 -10.33
CA ASP A 304 9.25 4.40 -9.90
C ASP A 304 9.89 5.13 -11.08
N GLU A 305 10.69 4.45 -11.89
CA GLU A 305 11.31 5.04 -13.09
C GLU A 305 10.27 5.69 -14.03
N GLU A 306 9.17 4.97 -14.29
CA GLU A 306 8.10 5.47 -15.15
C GLU A 306 7.37 6.67 -14.52
N VAL A 307 7.18 6.66 -13.20
CA VAL A 307 6.56 7.77 -12.48
C VAL A 307 7.48 8.99 -12.47
N TYR A 308 8.78 8.85 -12.17
CA TYR A 308 9.76 9.94 -12.27
C TYR A 308 9.75 10.58 -13.67
N ARG A 309 9.69 9.75 -14.72
CA ARG A 309 9.55 10.22 -16.11
C ARG A 309 8.25 10.99 -16.35
N LEU A 310 7.12 10.56 -15.78
CA LEU A 310 5.83 11.26 -15.89
C LEU A 310 5.81 12.61 -15.16
N TYR A 311 6.55 12.73 -14.06
CA TYR A 311 6.74 13.99 -13.35
C TYR A 311 7.77 14.92 -14.02
N GLY A 312 8.59 14.40 -14.93
CA GLY A 312 9.66 15.17 -15.58
C GLY A 312 10.80 15.55 -14.62
N ILE A 313 11.05 14.68 -13.64
CA ILE A 313 12.11 14.85 -12.63
C ILE A 313 13.46 14.55 -13.29
N SER A 314 14.49 15.36 -13.00
CA SER A 314 15.83 15.13 -13.54
C SER A 314 16.52 13.98 -12.81
N GLU A 315 17.54 13.39 -13.42
CA GLU A 315 18.31 12.32 -12.78
C GLU A 315 19.00 12.79 -11.49
N GLU A 316 19.45 14.05 -11.43
CA GLU A 316 20.03 14.60 -10.21
C GLU A 316 19.00 14.73 -9.08
N ASP A 317 17.79 15.18 -9.40
CA ASP A 317 16.69 15.28 -8.44
C ASP A 317 16.23 13.88 -7.99
N HIS A 318 16.14 12.93 -8.92
CA HIS A 318 15.81 11.53 -8.63
C HIS A 318 16.81 10.91 -7.64
N GLN A 319 18.12 11.03 -7.91
CA GLN A 319 19.15 10.51 -7.01
C GLN A 319 19.06 11.15 -5.62
N ALA A 320 18.85 12.47 -5.55
CA ALA A 320 18.71 13.17 -4.27
C ALA A 320 17.49 12.68 -3.46
N ILE A 321 16.38 12.37 -4.13
CA ILE A 321 15.17 11.82 -3.49
C ILE A 321 15.46 10.44 -2.91
N GLU A 322 16.08 9.54 -3.67
CA GLU A 322 16.39 8.19 -3.21
C GLU A 322 17.36 8.19 -2.02
N GLU A 323 18.34 9.10 -2.01
CA GLU A 323 19.25 9.29 -0.87
C GLU A 323 18.49 9.74 0.40
N GLU A 324 17.53 10.67 0.28
CA GLU A 324 16.73 11.15 1.41
C GLU A 324 15.76 10.07 1.94
N LEU A 325 15.11 9.32 1.04
CA LEU A 325 14.25 8.20 1.41
C LEU A 325 15.03 7.05 2.07
N GLY A 326 16.23 6.75 1.56
CA GLY A 326 17.14 5.76 2.12
C GLY A 326 17.56 6.07 3.55
N MET A 327 18.06 7.28 3.80
CA MET A 327 18.46 7.73 5.15
C MET A 327 17.33 7.58 6.18
N ARG A 328 16.09 7.85 5.78
CA ARG A 328 14.93 7.75 6.67
C ARG A 328 14.58 6.31 7.02
N ASN A 329 14.68 5.38 6.07
CA ASN A 329 14.39 3.97 6.32
C ASN A 329 15.35 3.40 7.39
N ASP A 330 16.61 3.85 7.39
CA ASP A 330 17.62 3.46 8.38
C ASP A 330 17.34 4.06 9.77
N GLU A 331 16.90 5.32 9.85
CA GLU A 331 16.50 5.97 11.12
C GLU A 331 15.20 5.39 11.71
N GLY A 332 14.28 4.95 10.86
CA GLY A 332 13.03 4.29 11.26
C GLY A 332 13.25 2.89 11.83
N GLY A 333 14.24 2.15 11.29
CA GLY A 333 14.66 0.84 11.79
C GLY A 333 15.28 0.91 13.19
N THR A 334 16.21 1.84 13.39
CA THR A 334 16.93 2.01 14.67
C THR A 334 16.02 2.41 15.84
N ARG A 335 14.97 3.21 15.62
CA ARG A 335 14.01 3.58 16.67
C ARG A 335 13.06 2.45 17.11
N ASN A 336 12.84 1.43 16.28
CA ASN A 336 11.98 0.31 16.64
C ASN A 336 12.71 -0.73 17.50
N ASP A 337 14.01 -0.92 17.32
CA ASP A 337 14.82 -1.84 18.14
C ASP A 337 14.92 -1.35 19.60
N GLU A 338 15.05 -0.03 19.83
CA GLU A 338 15.10 0.52 21.18
C GLU A 338 13.74 0.45 21.92
N ARG A 339 12.61 0.50 21.20
CA ARG A 339 11.27 0.37 21.79
C ARG A 339 10.86 -1.09 22.03
N GLY A 340 11.45 -2.05 21.32
CA GLY A 340 11.30 -3.48 21.59
C GLY A 340 11.96 -3.91 22.90
N MET A 341 13.05 -3.23 23.32
CA MET A 341 13.77 -3.53 24.56
C MET A 341 13.16 -2.91 25.83
N MET A 342 12.27 -1.90 25.73
CA MET A 342 11.66 -1.24 26.91
C MET A 342 10.29 -1.82 27.34
N LYS A 343 9.85 -2.96 26.79
CA LYS A 343 8.61 -3.64 27.21
C LYS A 343 8.85 -5.06 27.71
N ALA A 344 9.90 -5.24 28.49
CA ALA A 344 10.15 -6.46 29.25
C ALA A 344 10.64 -6.13 30.66
N GLU A 345 9.84 -5.40 31.44
CA GLU A 345 9.87 -5.39 32.91
C GLU A 345 8.44 -5.29 33.48
#